data_AF-A0A561UI22-F1
#
_entry.id   AF-A0A561UI22-F1
#
_cell.length_a   1.000
_cell.length_b   1.000
_cell.length_c   1.000
_cell.angle_alpha   90.00
_cell.angle_beta   90.00
_cell.angle_gamma   90.00
#
_symmetry.space_group_name_H-M   'P 1'
#
loop_
_entity.id
_entity.type
_entity.pdbx_description
1 polymer ?
#
loop_
_entity_poly.entity_id
_entity_poly.type
_entity_poly.pdbx_seq_one_letter_code
_entity_poly.pdbx_strand_id
1 'polypeptide(L)'
;MVRYLRTTAFGAAALVLLLATDATAGHTPVTRLLAAPVGAALPATVRAPAKLPPAPLPPTVLADPGQARLATVHRTVFTGSGFDACSAPSLDAMRAWRGASPYSAVGIYISGSQRACAQTRLTKEWVRQVRSLGWRLLPTHVGRQAPCAALPAKPVRIDPAQAVQQGRDEAAGAVRAARALGLGTGTPVYLDIEAYQPGNAPCAKAAVDYTLGWTQALHKAGYFAGFYSSLDSGISDLAAAARAGATPMPDSIWYARWDNRNSTDGAGVLGADQWAPHRRVHQLRGEGKESYGGVELEVDRDQLDSLVGA
;
A
#
# COMPACT_ATOMS: atom_id res chain seq x y z
N MET A 1 20.66 23.51 18.84
CA MET A 1 22.02 23.02 18.54
C MET A 1 22.24 21.72 19.28
N VAL A 2 22.25 20.57 18.59
CA VAL A 2 23.14 19.41 18.83
C VAL A 2 23.09 18.61 17.52
N ARG A 3 24.24 18.40 16.89
CA ARG A 3 24.47 17.56 15.69
C ARG A 3 25.11 16.26 16.15
N TYR A 4 24.66 15.10 15.67
CA TYR A 4 25.48 13.87 15.50
C TYR A 4 24.86 13.08 14.33
N LEU A 5 25.47 13.12 13.13
CA LEU A 5 26.49 12.21 12.57
C LEU A 5 25.93 10.83 12.17
N ARG A 6 25.84 10.63 10.85
CA ARG A 6 25.51 9.39 10.13
C ARG A 6 26.77 8.52 9.99
N THR A 7 26.63 7.21 10.14
CA THR A 7 27.62 6.21 9.72
C THR A 7 27.10 5.48 8.47
N THR A 8 27.86 5.60 7.39
CA THR A 8 27.73 4.80 6.16
C THR A 8 28.85 3.77 6.13
N ALA A 9 28.53 2.49 5.97
CA ALA A 9 29.50 1.44 5.70
C ALA A 9 29.51 1.12 4.20
N PHE A 10 30.68 1.28 3.57
CA PHE A 10 30.99 0.81 2.22
C PHE A 10 31.61 -0.60 2.32
N GLY A 11 31.10 -1.55 1.52
CA GLY A 11 31.72 -2.86 1.30
C GLY A 11 32.66 -2.83 0.10
N ALA A 12 33.88 -3.32 0.30
CA ALA A 12 35.01 -3.24 -0.62
C ALA A 12 34.93 -4.25 -1.79
N ALA A 13 35.35 -3.80 -2.98
CA ALA A 13 35.71 -4.65 -4.11
C ALA A 13 37.24 -4.89 -4.09
N ALA A 14 37.68 -6.14 -4.15
CA ALA A 14 39.09 -6.50 -4.20
C ALA A 14 39.58 -6.57 -5.66
N LEU A 15 40.59 -5.75 -5.96
CA LEU A 15 41.35 -5.74 -7.21
C LEU A 15 42.62 -6.57 -6.99
N VAL A 16 42.85 -7.59 -7.81
CA VAL A 16 44.07 -8.41 -7.81
C VAL A 16 45.13 -7.72 -8.66
N LEU A 17 46.31 -7.46 -8.09
CA LEU A 17 47.49 -7.00 -8.81
C LEU A 17 48.62 -8.00 -8.59
N LEU A 18 49.06 -8.66 -9.67
CA LEU A 18 50.29 -9.45 -9.72
C LEU A 18 51.47 -8.53 -9.99
N LEU A 19 52.52 -8.64 -9.18
CA LEU A 19 53.88 -8.30 -9.57
C LEU A 19 54.86 -9.33 -8.98
N ALA A 20 55.66 -9.91 -9.87
CA ALA A 20 56.79 -10.77 -9.58
C ALA A 20 58.09 -9.93 -9.63
N THR A 21 59.12 -10.34 -8.87
CA THR A 21 60.52 -10.52 -9.34
C THR A 21 61.44 -11.02 -8.20
N ASP A 22 62.05 -12.17 -8.45
CA ASP A 22 63.35 -12.76 -8.08
C ASP A 22 64.21 -12.24 -6.92
N ALA A 23 64.67 -13.17 -6.06
CA ALA A 23 66.09 -13.58 -5.97
C ALA A 23 66.38 -14.69 -4.91
N THR A 24 66.94 -15.80 -5.41
CA THR A 24 68.02 -16.67 -4.86
C THR A 24 67.87 -17.52 -3.58
N ALA A 25 67.90 -18.84 -3.83
CA ALA A 25 68.71 -19.91 -3.21
C ALA A 25 68.35 -20.51 -1.82
N GLY A 26 67.90 -21.77 -1.85
CA GLY A 26 67.90 -22.70 -0.70
C GLY A 26 67.16 -24.00 -1.01
N HIS A 27 67.86 -25.14 -0.98
CA HIS A 27 67.41 -26.48 -1.39
C HIS A 27 66.36 -27.11 -0.44
N THR A 28 65.37 -27.85 -0.97
CA THR A 28 64.82 -29.18 -0.52
C THR A 28 63.39 -29.46 -1.07
N PRO A 29 62.91 -30.73 -1.10
CA PRO A 29 62.62 -31.50 -2.31
C PRO A 29 61.21 -31.31 -2.92
N VAL A 30 61.11 -31.61 -4.21
CA VAL A 30 59.88 -31.67 -5.01
C VAL A 30 58.99 -32.82 -4.53
N THR A 31 57.86 -32.50 -3.89
CA THR A 31 56.74 -33.44 -3.74
C THR A 31 55.69 -33.07 -4.78
N ARG A 32 55.57 -33.87 -5.84
CA ARG A 32 54.45 -33.78 -6.80
C ARG A 32 53.15 -34.15 -6.09
N LEU A 33 52.38 -33.17 -5.64
CA LEU A 33 50.96 -33.36 -5.35
C LEU A 33 50.18 -33.33 -6.67
N LEU A 34 49.59 -34.47 -7.02
CA LEU A 34 48.59 -34.58 -8.07
C LEU A 34 47.37 -33.72 -7.67
N ALA A 35 47.05 -32.72 -8.50
CA ALA A 35 45.84 -31.94 -8.36
C ALA A 35 44.62 -32.83 -8.61
N ALA A 36 43.80 -33.04 -7.58
CA ALA A 36 42.47 -33.60 -7.74
C ALA A 36 41.56 -32.56 -8.42
N PRO A 37 40.68 -32.95 -9.36
CA PRO A 37 39.76 -32.01 -9.98
C PRO A 37 38.76 -31.50 -8.93
N VAL A 38 38.79 -30.20 -8.67
CA VAL A 38 37.76 -29.51 -7.89
C VAL A 38 36.49 -29.55 -8.72
N GLY A 39 35.53 -30.40 -8.32
CA GLY A 39 34.21 -30.44 -8.91
C GLY A 39 33.55 -29.08 -8.79
N ALA A 40 33.16 -28.49 -9.92
CA ALA A 40 32.39 -27.26 -9.96
C ALA A 40 31.02 -27.52 -9.29
N ALA A 41 30.88 -27.07 -8.04
CA ALA A 41 29.59 -27.03 -7.37
C ALA A 41 28.73 -25.97 -8.08
N LEU A 42 27.65 -26.42 -8.73
CA LEU A 42 26.61 -25.54 -9.25
C LEU A 42 26.08 -24.66 -8.10
N PRO A 43 25.85 -23.36 -8.33
CA PRO A 43 25.24 -22.51 -7.30
C PRO A 43 23.86 -23.06 -6.98
N ALA A 44 23.66 -23.48 -5.74
CA ALA A 44 22.35 -23.83 -5.22
C ALA A 44 21.44 -22.61 -5.39
N THR A 45 20.45 -22.72 -6.27
CA THR A 45 19.39 -21.73 -6.38
C THR A 45 18.67 -21.70 -5.04
N VAL A 46 18.87 -20.65 -4.24
CA VAL A 46 18.07 -20.39 -3.05
C VAL A 46 16.65 -20.16 -3.54
N ARG A 47 15.82 -21.20 -3.46
CA ARG A 47 14.39 -21.10 -3.76
C ARG A 47 13.80 -20.13 -2.73
N ALA A 48 13.29 -19.00 -3.18
CA ALA A 48 12.55 -18.09 -2.32
C ALA A 48 11.49 -18.89 -1.53
N PRO A 49 11.33 -18.67 -0.21
CA PRO A 49 10.37 -19.41 0.58
C PRO A 49 8.99 -19.28 -0.06
N ALA A 50 8.28 -20.40 -0.18
CA ALA A 50 6.93 -20.40 -0.71
C ALA A 50 6.06 -19.50 0.16
N LYS A 51 5.40 -18.53 -0.47
CA LYS A 51 4.49 -17.61 0.21
C LYS A 51 3.36 -18.42 0.83
N LEU A 52 3.14 -18.27 2.14
CA LEU A 52 2.09 -18.99 2.84
C LEU A 52 0.71 -18.56 2.32
N PRO A 53 -0.21 -19.50 2.06
CA PRO A 53 -1.57 -19.14 1.71
C PRO A 53 -2.26 -18.43 2.88
N PRO A 54 -3.31 -17.63 2.61
CA PRO A 54 -4.19 -17.11 3.65
C PRO A 54 -4.71 -18.24 4.54
N ALA A 55 -4.79 -17.99 5.84
CA ALA A 55 -5.40 -18.95 6.75
C ALA A 55 -6.92 -19.03 6.48
N PRO A 56 -7.55 -20.22 6.55
CA PRO A 56 -9.01 -20.31 6.52
C PRO A 56 -9.61 -19.57 7.72
N LEU A 57 -10.47 -18.59 7.47
CA LEU A 57 -11.15 -17.80 8.51
C LEU A 57 -12.65 -18.11 8.50
N PRO A 58 -13.30 -18.29 9.67
CA PRO A 58 -14.75 -18.33 9.73
C PRO A 58 -15.30 -16.97 9.26
N PRO A 59 -16.25 -16.94 8.30
CA PRO A 59 -16.73 -15.70 7.72
C PRO A 59 -17.54 -14.91 8.75
N THR A 60 -17.26 -13.62 8.84
CA THR A 60 -18.09 -12.68 9.59
C THR A 60 -19.14 -12.10 8.63
N VAL A 61 -20.40 -12.19 9.02
CA VAL A 61 -21.54 -11.70 8.25
C VAL A 61 -22.24 -10.62 9.07
N LEU A 62 -22.15 -9.37 8.60
CA LEU A 62 -22.83 -8.23 9.20
C LEU A 62 -23.98 -7.79 8.28
N ALA A 63 -25.10 -7.39 8.86
CA ALA A 63 -26.18 -6.77 8.08
C ALA A 63 -25.71 -5.43 7.48
N ASP A 64 -26.03 -5.14 6.23
CA ASP A 64 -25.64 -3.88 5.59
C ASP A 64 -26.85 -3.08 5.09
N PRO A 65 -27.52 -2.34 5.98
CA PRO A 65 -28.66 -1.51 5.58
C PRO A 65 -28.25 -0.31 4.70
N GLY A 66 -26.95 0.00 4.62
CA GLY A 66 -26.43 1.09 3.80
C GLY A 66 -26.28 0.74 2.32
N GLN A 67 -26.19 -0.55 1.98
CA GLN A 67 -25.96 -1.01 0.62
C GLN A 67 -27.05 -0.53 -0.36
N ALA A 68 -28.32 -0.67 0.02
CA ALA A 68 -29.45 -0.24 -0.82
C ALA A 68 -29.40 1.27 -1.11
N ARG A 69 -28.94 2.07 -0.14
CA ARG A 69 -28.76 3.52 -0.33
C ARG A 69 -27.66 3.82 -1.34
N LEU A 70 -26.57 3.07 -1.33
CA LEU A 70 -25.46 3.29 -2.27
C LEU A 70 -25.83 3.01 -3.72
N ALA A 71 -26.83 2.16 -3.98
CA ALA A 71 -27.31 1.88 -5.33
C ALA A 71 -27.81 3.14 -6.08
N THR A 72 -28.29 4.14 -5.35
CA THR A 72 -28.78 5.42 -5.92
C THR A 72 -27.78 6.56 -5.80
N VAL A 73 -26.62 6.33 -5.16
CA VAL A 73 -25.60 7.37 -4.96
C VAL A 73 -24.71 7.44 -6.20
N HIS A 74 -24.49 8.66 -6.70
CA HIS A 74 -23.58 8.89 -7.81
C HIS A 74 -22.17 8.40 -7.46
N ARG A 75 -21.53 7.71 -8.41
CA ARG A 75 -20.18 7.19 -8.28
C ARG A 75 -19.35 7.58 -9.49
N THR A 76 -18.09 7.93 -9.26
CA THR A 76 -17.14 8.22 -10.33
C THR A 76 -16.12 7.10 -10.42
N VAL A 77 -15.89 6.61 -11.64
CA VAL A 77 -14.82 5.67 -11.96
C VAL A 77 -13.72 6.41 -12.71
N PHE A 78 -12.46 6.09 -12.42
CA PHE A 78 -11.32 6.56 -13.19
C PHE A 78 -10.38 5.40 -13.51
N THR A 79 -9.91 5.40 -14.76
CA THR A 79 -8.90 4.49 -15.27
C THR A 79 -7.70 5.30 -15.77
N GLY A 80 -6.52 5.01 -15.26
CA GLY A 80 -5.30 5.74 -15.61
C GLY A 80 -4.31 5.82 -14.45
N SER A 81 -3.19 6.49 -14.68
CA SER A 81 -2.15 6.61 -13.67
C SER A 81 -2.50 7.64 -12.60
N GLY A 82 -2.11 7.34 -11.38
CA GLY A 82 -2.15 8.23 -10.23
C GLY A 82 -0.88 8.11 -9.41
N PHE A 83 -0.84 8.85 -8.32
CA PHE A 83 0.22 8.73 -7.33
C PHE A 83 -0.36 9.03 -5.95
N ASP A 84 0.37 8.71 -4.91
CA ASP A 84 0.15 9.26 -3.59
C ASP A 84 1.42 9.87 -3.03
N ALA A 85 1.26 10.80 -2.09
CA ALA A 85 2.36 11.49 -1.45
C ALA A 85 2.02 11.71 0.02
N CYS A 86 3.02 11.61 0.89
CA CYS A 86 2.81 11.64 2.33
C CYS A 86 2.05 12.89 2.79
N SER A 87 2.33 14.07 2.21
CA SER A 87 1.59 15.32 2.46
C SER A 87 0.95 15.83 1.17
N ALA A 88 -0.24 16.43 1.25
CA ALA A 88 -0.86 17.13 0.13
C ALA A 88 0.13 18.15 -0.51
N PRO A 89 0.47 18.01 -1.82
CA PRO A 89 1.38 18.92 -2.49
C PRO A 89 0.85 20.36 -2.56
N SER A 90 1.70 21.34 -2.88
CA SER A 90 1.24 22.71 -3.14
C SER A 90 0.38 22.76 -4.40
N LEU A 91 -0.49 23.77 -4.51
CA LEU A 91 -1.32 23.95 -5.71
C LEU A 91 -0.49 24.20 -6.96
N ASP A 92 0.65 24.88 -6.83
CA ASP A 92 1.60 25.07 -7.94
C ASP A 92 2.22 23.75 -8.39
N ALA A 93 2.60 22.87 -7.45
CA ALA A 93 3.06 21.52 -7.77
C ALA A 93 1.96 20.73 -8.48
N MET A 94 0.73 20.75 -7.95
CA MET A 94 -0.41 20.06 -8.55
C MET A 94 -0.72 20.57 -9.96
N ARG A 95 -0.57 21.88 -10.23
CA ARG A 95 -0.75 22.49 -11.56
C ARG A 95 0.36 22.08 -12.53
N ALA A 96 1.62 22.19 -12.10
CA ALA A 96 2.78 21.80 -12.90
C ALA A 96 2.73 20.31 -13.28
N TRP A 97 2.43 19.46 -12.31
CA TRP A 97 2.31 18.01 -12.53
C TRP A 97 1.12 17.65 -13.41
N ARG A 98 -0.01 18.36 -13.30
CA ARG A 98 -1.19 18.07 -14.14
C ARG A 98 -0.91 18.25 -15.63
N GLY A 99 -0.07 19.24 -15.97
CA GLY A 99 0.28 19.57 -17.35
C GLY A 99 1.48 18.77 -17.91
N ALA A 100 2.30 18.18 -17.05
CA ALA A 100 3.57 17.57 -17.47
C ALA A 100 3.74 16.08 -17.09
N SER A 101 2.97 15.55 -16.15
CA SER A 101 3.04 14.16 -15.70
C SER A 101 1.95 13.28 -16.37
N PRO A 102 2.10 11.94 -16.38
CA PRO A 102 1.04 11.05 -16.84
C PRO A 102 -0.13 10.93 -15.85
N TYR A 103 0.02 11.47 -14.63
CA TYR A 103 -0.92 11.25 -13.55
C TYR A 103 -2.17 12.12 -13.68
N SER A 104 -3.32 11.57 -13.30
CA SER A 104 -4.57 12.33 -13.18
C SER A 104 -5.39 11.98 -11.94
N ALA A 105 -4.84 11.18 -11.03
CA ALA A 105 -5.40 10.90 -9.71
C ALA A 105 -4.33 11.05 -8.62
N VAL A 106 -4.76 11.42 -7.41
CA VAL A 106 -3.87 11.61 -6.27
C VAL A 106 -4.46 11.05 -4.97
N GLY A 107 -3.68 10.24 -4.23
CA GLY A 107 -4.01 9.81 -2.88
C GLY A 107 -3.86 10.94 -1.86
N ILE A 108 -4.83 11.11 -0.96
CA ILE A 108 -4.83 12.16 0.07
C ILE A 108 -5.20 11.61 1.45
N TYR A 109 -4.35 11.83 2.45
CA TYR A 109 -4.53 11.27 3.80
C TYR A 109 -5.44 12.12 4.68
N ILE A 110 -6.75 11.99 4.49
CA ILE A 110 -7.76 12.87 5.10
C ILE A 110 -7.95 12.67 6.60
N SER A 111 -7.65 11.49 7.16
CA SER A 111 -7.92 11.19 8.58
C SER A 111 -7.07 10.04 9.14
N GLY A 112 -7.25 9.75 10.42
CA GLY A 112 -6.53 8.68 11.14
C GLY A 112 -5.43 9.22 12.04
N SER A 113 -5.29 8.60 13.22
CA SER A 113 -4.32 9.00 14.24
C SER A 113 -2.88 8.61 13.90
N GLN A 114 -2.68 7.71 12.92
CA GLN A 114 -1.39 7.11 12.60
C GLN A 114 -0.86 7.51 11.20
N ARG A 115 -1.34 8.64 10.67
CA ARG A 115 -0.76 9.26 9.47
C ARG A 115 0.69 9.66 9.76
N ALA A 116 1.57 9.38 8.81
CA ALA A 116 3.00 9.69 8.95
C ALA A 116 3.29 11.20 8.85
N CYS A 117 2.60 11.91 7.95
CA CYS A 117 2.84 13.34 7.72
C CYS A 117 1.65 14.22 8.12
N ALA A 118 1.99 15.44 8.53
CA ALA A 118 1.03 16.51 8.72
C ALA A 118 0.43 16.97 7.39
N GLN A 119 -0.88 17.23 7.38
CA GLN A 119 -1.61 17.64 6.18
C GLN A 119 -1.87 19.15 6.15
N THR A 120 -0.80 19.96 6.28
CA THR A 120 -0.91 21.42 6.47
C THR A 120 -1.57 22.15 5.29
N ARG A 121 -1.52 21.58 4.09
CA ARG A 121 -2.11 22.16 2.87
C ARG A 121 -3.50 21.60 2.54
N LEU A 122 -3.88 20.46 3.13
CA LEU A 122 -5.10 19.76 2.79
C LEU A 122 -6.30 20.46 3.43
N THR A 123 -6.94 21.32 2.65
CA THR A 123 -8.11 22.10 3.06
C THR A 123 -9.25 21.89 2.07
N LYS A 124 -10.47 22.31 2.45
CA LYS A 124 -11.61 22.33 1.52
C LYS A 124 -11.30 23.14 0.25
N GLU A 125 -10.57 24.24 0.40
CA GLU A 125 -10.14 25.09 -0.71
C GLU A 125 -9.18 24.35 -1.64
N TRP A 126 -8.16 23.69 -1.06
CA TRP A 126 -7.22 22.88 -1.81
C TRP A 126 -7.95 21.78 -2.61
N VAL A 127 -8.86 21.05 -1.96
CA VAL A 127 -9.67 20.00 -2.61
C VAL A 127 -10.47 20.55 -3.79
N ARG A 128 -11.13 21.70 -3.61
CA ARG A 128 -11.86 22.36 -4.70
C ARG A 128 -10.94 22.72 -5.86
N GLN A 129 -9.79 23.31 -5.57
CA GLN A 129 -8.87 23.76 -6.61
C GLN A 129 -8.23 22.59 -7.37
N VAL A 130 -7.76 21.54 -6.70
CA VAL A 130 -7.18 20.39 -7.41
C VAL A 130 -8.21 19.66 -8.26
N ARG A 131 -9.47 19.57 -7.81
CA ARG A 131 -10.57 19.03 -8.64
C ARG A 131 -10.84 19.92 -9.85
N SER A 132 -10.77 21.24 -9.72
CA SER A 132 -10.90 22.17 -10.86
C SER A 132 -9.76 22.05 -11.87
N LEU A 133 -8.58 21.59 -11.44
CA LEU A 133 -7.46 21.21 -12.33
C LEU A 133 -7.68 19.84 -13.00
N GLY A 134 -8.75 19.12 -12.66
CA GLY A 134 -9.08 17.82 -13.22
C GLY A 134 -8.41 16.64 -12.50
N TRP A 135 -7.90 16.83 -11.28
CA TRP A 135 -7.42 15.72 -10.44
C TRP A 135 -8.59 14.94 -9.85
N ARG A 136 -8.43 13.62 -9.80
CA ARG A 136 -9.31 12.71 -9.05
C ARG A 136 -8.63 12.35 -7.74
N LEU A 137 -9.41 12.11 -6.69
CA LEU A 137 -8.89 11.96 -5.34
C LEU A 137 -9.12 10.54 -4.83
N LEU A 138 -8.14 9.97 -4.12
CA LEU A 138 -8.33 8.80 -3.26
C LEU A 138 -8.17 9.22 -1.80
N PRO A 139 -9.27 9.58 -1.11
CA PRO A 139 -9.24 9.89 0.30
C PRO A 139 -8.88 8.65 1.13
N THR A 140 -7.85 8.78 1.95
CA THR A 140 -7.28 7.67 2.74
C THR A 140 -7.33 7.98 4.23
N HIS A 141 -7.60 6.95 5.03
CA HIS A 141 -7.64 6.99 6.48
C HIS A 141 -6.61 6.03 7.08
N VAL A 142 -5.70 6.53 7.92
CA VAL A 142 -4.63 5.74 8.55
C VAL A 142 -4.89 5.60 10.05
N GLY A 143 -5.73 4.61 10.38
CA GLY A 143 -6.16 4.32 11.74
C GLY A 143 -5.36 3.20 12.38
N ARG A 144 -6.03 2.39 13.20
CA ARG A 144 -5.47 1.19 13.84
C ARG A 144 -4.91 0.19 12.82
N GLN A 145 -3.81 -0.45 13.17
CA GLN A 145 -3.14 -1.44 12.33
C GLN A 145 -3.36 -2.88 12.84
N ALA A 146 -3.14 -3.87 11.98
CA ALA A 146 -3.33 -5.29 12.31
C ALA A 146 -2.60 -5.68 13.62
N PRO A 147 -3.17 -6.56 14.48
CA PRO A 147 -2.59 -6.85 15.80
C PRO A 147 -1.14 -7.34 15.76
N CYS A 148 -0.78 -8.09 14.72
CA CYS A 148 0.56 -8.64 14.49
C CYS A 148 1.49 -7.73 13.69
N ALA A 149 1.07 -6.50 13.35
CA ALA A 149 1.90 -5.58 12.58
C ALA A 149 3.11 -5.09 13.40
N ALA A 150 4.31 -5.24 12.84
CA ALA A 150 5.57 -4.78 13.44
C ALA A 150 5.94 -3.37 12.93
N LEU A 151 5.09 -2.38 13.26
CA LEU A 151 5.19 -1.00 12.77
C LEU A 151 5.41 -0.03 13.95
N PRO A 152 6.66 0.31 14.31
CA PRO A 152 6.94 1.21 15.43
C PRO A 152 6.36 2.61 15.25
N ALA A 153 6.37 3.13 14.01
CA ALA A 153 5.84 4.46 13.67
C ALA A 153 4.30 4.53 13.69
N LYS A 154 3.62 3.39 13.74
CA LYS A 154 2.16 3.28 13.85
C LYS A 154 1.85 2.32 14.99
N PRO A 155 1.95 2.70 16.28
CA PRO A 155 1.89 1.77 17.42
C PRO A 155 0.47 1.32 17.83
N VAL A 156 -0.59 1.99 17.39
CA VAL A 156 -1.97 1.65 17.75
C VAL A 156 -2.44 0.43 16.96
N ARG A 157 -2.90 -0.61 17.67
CA ARG A 157 -3.34 -1.88 17.12
C ARG A 157 -4.86 -2.03 17.18
N ILE A 158 -5.39 -2.87 16.30
CA ILE A 158 -6.75 -3.41 16.40
C ILE A 158 -6.79 -4.33 17.62
N ASP A 159 -7.82 -4.19 18.44
CA ASP A 159 -8.17 -5.17 19.46
C ASP A 159 -9.05 -6.23 18.81
N PRO A 160 -8.62 -7.51 18.72
CA PRO A 160 -9.42 -8.57 18.12
C PRO A 160 -10.84 -8.69 18.69
N ALA A 161 -11.03 -8.40 19.98
CA ALA A 161 -12.34 -8.49 20.63
C ALA A 161 -13.29 -7.34 20.25
N GLN A 162 -12.75 -6.24 19.70
CA GLN A 162 -13.49 -5.03 19.37
C GLN A 162 -13.37 -4.65 17.88
N ALA A 163 -12.80 -5.53 17.05
CA ALA A 163 -12.41 -5.21 15.67
C ALA A 163 -13.52 -4.53 14.86
N VAL A 164 -14.71 -5.13 14.81
CA VAL A 164 -15.87 -4.57 14.08
C VAL A 164 -16.23 -3.17 14.60
N GLN A 165 -16.30 -2.99 15.92
CA GLN A 165 -16.69 -1.71 16.51
C GLN A 165 -15.62 -0.63 16.25
N GLN A 166 -14.34 -0.98 16.41
CA GLN A 166 -13.23 -0.08 16.10
C GLN A 166 -13.23 0.36 14.63
N GLY A 167 -13.58 -0.54 13.70
CA GLY A 167 -13.72 -0.20 12.28
C GLY A 167 -14.82 0.83 12.02
N ARG A 168 -15.97 0.68 12.70
CA ARG A 168 -17.08 1.64 12.62
C ARG A 168 -16.69 3.02 13.16
N ASP A 169 -15.96 3.05 14.27
CA ASP A 169 -15.55 4.29 14.92
C ASP A 169 -14.55 5.08 14.04
N GLU A 170 -13.62 4.38 13.41
CA GLU A 170 -12.64 4.95 12.48
C GLU A 170 -13.33 5.47 11.21
N ALA A 171 -14.31 4.73 10.67
CA ALA A 171 -15.15 5.19 9.56
C ALA A 171 -15.94 6.46 9.91
N ALA A 172 -16.48 6.57 11.12
CA ALA A 172 -17.15 7.79 11.56
C ALA A 172 -16.19 8.99 11.60
N GLY A 173 -14.94 8.79 12.03
CA GLY A 173 -13.88 9.79 11.96
C GLY A 173 -13.57 10.22 10.54
N ALA A 174 -13.45 9.24 9.63
CA ALA A 174 -13.17 9.50 8.22
C ALA A 174 -14.29 10.26 7.50
N VAL A 175 -15.56 9.93 7.78
CA VAL A 175 -16.72 10.67 7.25
C VAL A 175 -16.71 12.12 7.71
N ARG A 176 -16.40 12.39 8.98
CA ARG A 176 -16.29 13.78 9.49
C ARG A 176 -15.20 14.56 8.74
N ALA A 177 -14.04 13.94 8.54
CA ALA A 177 -12.94 14.57 7.81
C ALA A 177 -13.28 14.80 6.33
N ALA A 178 -13.88 13.82 5.65
CA ALA A 178 -14.32 13.95 4.27
C ALA A 178 -15.29 15.13 4.11
N ARG A 179 -16.31 15.23 4.99
CA ARG A 179 -17.27 16.35 4.98
C ARG A 179 -16.59 17.70 5.23
N ALA A 180 -15.65 17.78 6.17
CA ALA A 180 -14.90 19.00 6.45
C ALA A 180 -14.09 19.48 5.23
N LEU A 181 -13.60 18.55 4.41
CA LEU A 181 -12.90 18.83 3.15
C LEU A 181 -13.85 19.06 1.95
N GLY A 182 -15.16 18.99 2.14
CA GLY A 182 -16.14 19.15 1.07
C GLY A 182 -16.31 17.91 0.17
N LEU A 183 -15.89 16.74 0.64
CA LEU A 183 -16.09 15.45 -0.02
C LEU A 183 -17.40 14.82 0.47
N GLY A 184 -18.43 14.89 -0.39
CA GLY A 184 -19.80 14.45 -0.10
C GLY A 184 -20.02 12.95 -0.26
N THR A 185 -21.27 12.52 -0.08
CA THR A 185 -21.72 11.15 -0.33
C THR A 185 -21.35 10.69 -1.74
N GLY A 186 -21.04 9.40 -1.89
CA GLY A 186 -20.54 8.82 -3.14
C GLY A 186 -19.03 8.96 -3.34
N THR A 187 -18.34 9.64 -2.42
CA THR A 187 -16.88 9.60 -2.39
C THR A 187 -16.42 8.27 -1.78
N PRO A 188 -15.48 7.53 -2.39
CA PRO A 188 -14.83 6.40 -1.74
C PRO A 188 -13.84 6.88 -0.67
N VAL A 189 -13.74 6.15 0.44
CA VAL A 189 -12.69 6.39 1.45
C VAL A 189 -11.94 5.09 1.72
N TYR A 190 -10.63 5.11 1.49
CA TYR A 190 -9.75 3.96 1.60
C TYR A 190 -9.20 3.83 3.02
N LEU A 191 -9.47 2.69 3.66
CA LEU A 191 -8.85 2.33 4.92
C LEU A 191 -7.44 1.79 4.67
N ASP A 192 -6.44 2.38 5.30
CA ASP A 192 -5.05 1.95 5.22
C ASP A 192 -4.72 0.95 6.34
N ILE A 193 -4.53 -0.30 5.94
CA ILE A 193 -3.90 -1.34 6.76
C ILE A 193 -2.59 -1.74 6.08
N GLU A 194 -1.49 -1.37 6.72
CA GLU A 194 -0.14 -1.69 6.28
C GLU A 194 0.12 -3.19 6.29
N ALA A 195 1.18 -3.61 5.58
CA ALA A 195 1.58 -5.00 5.52
C ALA A 195 1.81 -5.60 6.92
N TYR A 196 1.33 -6.83 7.10
CA TYR A 196 1.57 -7.61 8.31
C TYR A 196 1.95 -9.04 7.96
N GLN A 197 2.44 -9.80 8.94
CA GLN A 197 2.91 -11.17 8.73
C GLN A 197 1.75 -12.07 8.26
N PRO A 198 1.83 -12.67 7.06
CA PRO A 198 0.81 -13.58 6.57
C PRO A 198 0.82 -14.89 7.37
N GLY A 199 -0.32 -15.59 7.36
CA GLY A 199 -0.48 -16.90 8.02
C GLY A 199 -0.83 -16.83 9.52
N ASN A 200 -0.94 -15.64 10.12
CA ASN A 200 -1.44 -15.48 11.49
C ASN A 200 -2.98 -15.32 11.48
N ALA A 201 -3.70 -16.42 11.71
CA ALA A 201 -5.17 -16.44 11.59
C ALA A 201 -5.91 -15.46 12.53
N PRO A 202 -5.58 -15.36 13.84
CA PRO A 202 -6.20 -14.35 14.71
C PRO A 202 -5.95 -12.91 14.25
N CYS A 203 -4.75 -12.61 13.74
CA CYS A 203 -4.40 -11.29 13.22
C CYS A 203 -5.19 -10.96 11.94
N ALA A 204 -5.22 -11.89 10.99
CA ALA A 204 -5.97 -11.77 9.75
C ALA A 204 -7.46 -11.58 10.02
N LYS A 205 -8.04 -12.38 10.93
CA LYS A 205 -9.45 -12.24 11.33
C LYS A 205 -9.76 -10.86 11.91
N ALA A 206 -8.91 -10.34 12.79
CA ALA A 206 -9.10 -9.01 13.35
C ALA A 206 -9.04 -7.90 12.27
N ALA A 207 -8.09 -7.99 11.33
CA ALA A 207 -8.00 -7.03 10.22
C ALA A 207 -9.21 -7.09 9.27
N VAL A 208 -9.69 -8.30 8.95
CA VAL A 208 -10.89 -8.51 8.15
C VAL A 208 -12.12 -7.95 8.87
N ASP A 209 -12.38 -8.37 10.11
CA ASP A 209 -13.57 -7.95 10.88
C ASP A 209 -13.62 -6.42 11.07
N TYR A 210 -12.46 -5.81 11.32
CA TYR A 210 -12.31 -4.36 11.36
C TYR A 210 -12.67 -3.69 10.02
N THR A 211 -12.23 -4.26 8.90
CA THR A 211 -12.57 -3.77 7.55
C THR A 211 -14.05 -3.92 7.22
N LEU A 212 -14.72 -4.99 7.67
CA LEU A 212 -16.17 -5.16 7.50
C LEU A 212 -16.95 -4.11 8.32
N GLY A 213 -16.52 -3.84 9.55
CA GLY A 213 -17.09 -2.78 10.39
C GLY A 213 -16.93 -1.38 9.79
N TRP A 214 -15.75 -1.09 9.24
CA TRP A 214 -15.46 0.12 8.47
C TRP A 214 -16.42 0.27 7.28
N THR A 215 -16.56 -0.78 6.49
CA THR A 215 -17.40 -0.82 5.29
C THR A 215 -18.86 -0.53 5.63
N GLN A 216 -19.41 -1.27 6.60
CA GLN A 216 -20.80 -1.11 7.04
C GLN A 216 -21.10 0.34 7.49
N ALA A 217 -20.18 0.97 8.22
CA ALA A 217 -20.35 2.34 8.70
C ALA A 217 -20.28 3.38 7.56
N LEU A 218 -19.37 3.22 6.60
CA LEU A 218 -19.31 4.09 5.42
C LEU A 218 -20.57 3.97 4.56
N HIS A 219 -21.04 2.75 4.31
CA HIS A 219 -22.26 2.51 3.53
C HIS A 219 -23.47 3.18 4.20
N LYS A 220 -23.61 3.03 5.52
CA LYS A 220 -24.65 3.71 6.30
C LYS A 220 -24.56 5.24 6.16
N ALA A 221 -23.35 5.79 6.08
CA ALA A 221 -23.10 7.21 5.89
C ALA A 221 -23.27 7.70 4.44
N GLY A 222 -23.45 6.81 3.46
CA GLY A 222 -23.57 7.12 2.04
C GLY A 222 -22.23 7.31 1.33
N TYR A 223 -21.15 6.73 1.84
CA TYR A 223 -19.81 6.72 1.24
C TYR A 223 -19.47 5.31 0.78
N PHE A 224 -18.71 5.18 -0.31
CA PHE A 224 -18.16 3.90 -0.71
C PHE A 224 -16.94 3.57 0.15
N ALA A 225 -16.73 2.28 0.43
CA ALA A 225 -15.59 1.80 1.19
C ALA A 225 -14.46 1.36 0.26
N GLY A 226 -13.26 1.87 0.53
CA GLY A 226 -12.02 1.37 -0.05
C GLY A 226 -11.19 0.65 1.01
N PHE A 227 -10.31 -0.27 0.58
CA PHE A 227 -9.34 -0.92 1.46
C PHE A 227 -7.96 -0.95 0.80
N TYR A 228 -6.98 -0.32 1.44
CA TYR A 228 -5.57 -0.38 1.09
C TYR A 228 -4.83 -1.39 1.97
N SER A 229 -4.02 -2.25 1.33
CA SER A 229 -3.06 -3.11 2.02
C SER A 229 -2.08 -3.74 1.02
N SER A 230 -1.02 -4.38 1.52
CA SER A 230 -0.19 -5.27 0.71
C SER A 230 -1.00 -6.40 0.09
N LEU A 231 -0.73 -6.68 -1.19
CA LEU A 231 -1.25 -7.85 -1.92
C LEU A 231 -0.84 -9.16 -1.25
N ASP A 232 0.24 -9.14 -0.49
CA ASP A 232 0.86 -10.31 0.13
C ASP A 232 0.34 -10.63 1.55
N SER A 233 -0.50 -9.76 2.12
CA SER A 233 -1.13 -9.96 3.44
C SER A 233 -2.60 -9.55 3.40
N GLY A 234 -2.95 -8.34 3.84
CA GLY A 234 -4.35 -7.96 4.08
C GLY A 234 -5.28 -8.05 2.87
N ILE A 235 -4.80 -7.77 1.65
CA ILE A 235 -5.63 -7.98 0.45
C ILE A 235 -5.88 -9.47 0.21
N SER A 236 -4.87 -10.31 0.40
CA SER A 236 -5.02 -11.78 0.26
C SER A 236 -5.97 -12.35 1.30
N ASP A 237 -5.88 -11.88 2.56
CA ASP A 237 -6.77 -12.30 3.65
C ASP A 237 -8.21 -11.84 3.42
N LEU A 238 -8.41 -10.58 2.99
CA LEU A 238 -9.73 -10.06 2.65
C LEU A 238 -10.35 -10.81 1.46
N ALA A 239 -9.56 -11.13 0.44
CA ALA A 239 -10.01 -11.90 -0.71
C ALA A 239 -10.38 -13.35 -0.33
N ALA A 240 -9.66 -13.96 0.61
CA ALA A 240 -10.03 -15.28 1.14
C ALA A 240 -11.34 -15.21 1.95
N ALA A 241 -11.51 -14.20 2.79
CA ALA A 241 -12.74 -13.99 3.55
C ALA A 241 -13.96 -13.74 2.64
N ALA A 242 -13.79 -12.98 1.56
CA ALA A 242 -14.84 -12.77 0.56
C ALA A 242 -15.29 -14.08 -0.08
N ARG A 243 -14.35 -14.95 -0.49
CA ARG A 243 -14.67 -16.28 -1.02
C ARG A 243 -15.38 -17.17 0.00
N ALA A 244 -15.06 -17.01 1.29
CA ALA A 244 -15.72 -17.70 2.38
C ALA A 244 -17.12 -17.14 2.73
N GLY A 245 -17.55 -16.03 2.10
CA GLY A 245 -18.87 -15.44 2.29
C GLY A 245 -18.95 -14.34 3.36
N ALA A 246 -17.81 -13.78 3.79
CA ALA A 246 -17.82 -12.64 4.69
C ALA A 246 -18.43 -11.38 4.02
N THR A 247 -19.10 -10.53 4.78
CA THR A 247 -19.84 -9.37 4.25
C THR A 247 -20.16 -8.34 5.36
N PRO A 248 -20.26 -7.02 5.05
CA PRO A 248 -20.07 -6.38 3.76
C PRO A 248 -18.59 -6.19 3.40
N MET A 249 -18.25 -6.51 2.15
CA MET A 249 -16.92 -6.25 1.58
C MET A 249 -16.80 -4.78 1.14
N PRO A 250 -15.60 -4.17 1.26
CA PRO A 250 -15.39 -2.83 0.71
C PRO A 250 -15.71 -2.81 -0.78
N ASP A 251 -16.18 -1.69 -1.31
CA ASP A 251 -16.52 -1.58 -2.73
C ASP A 251 -15.30 -1.68 -3.62
N SER A 252 -14.16 -1.12 -3.20
CA SER A 252 -12.91 -1.03 -3.94
C SER A 252 -11.72 -1.48 -3.09
N ILE A 253 -10.67 -1.96 -3.75
CA ILE A 253 -9.38 -2.27 -3.13
C ILE A 253 -8.26 -1.48 -3.78
N TRP A 254 -7.24 -1.17 -2.97
CA TRP A 254 -5.99 -0.59 -3.39
C TRP A 254 -4.86 -1.50 -2.90
N TYR A 255 -4.32 -2.32 -3.79
CA TYR A 255 -3.31 -3.30 -3.41
C TYR A 255 -1.90 -2.79 -3.68
N ALA A 256 -1.02 -2.94 -2.69
CA ALA A 256 0.41 -2.67 -2.88
C ALA A 256 1.13 -3.94 -3.36
N ARG A 257 1.80 -3.81 -4.51
CA ARG A 257 2.67 -4.83 -5.10
C ARG A 257 3.71 -4.09 -5.95
N TRP A 258 4.91 -3.91 -5.42
CA TRP A 258 5.92 -3.09 -6.09
C TRP A 258 6.65 -3.84 -7.22
N ASP A 259 5.94 -4.17 -8.29
CA ASP A 259 6.46 -4.90 -9.45
C ASP A 259 6.62 -4.02 -10.70
N ASN A 260 6.36 -2.71 -10.58
CA ASN A 260 6.37 -1.72 -11.66
C ASN A 260 5.41 -2.03 -12.83
N ARG A 261 4.44 -2.94 -12.67
CA ARG A 261 3.47 -3.26 -13.71
C ARG A 261 2.30 -2.29 -13.65
N ASN A 262 2.12 -1.56 -14.75
CA ASN A 262 1.02 -0.60 -14.90
C ASN A 262 -0.31 -1.30 -15.24
N SER A 263 -0.76 -2.22 -14.40
CA SER A 263 -2.00 -3.00 -14.55
C SER A 263 -2.74 -3.16 -13.22
N THR A 264 -4.04 -3.33 -13.27
CA THR A 264 -4.92 -3.62 -12.11
C THR A 264 -5.42 -5.07 -12.09
N ASP A 265 -4.69 -5.98 -12.73
CA ASP A 265 -5.04 -7.40 -12.92
C ASP A 265 -5.02 -8.22 -11.63
N GLY A 266 -4.55 -7.65 -10.51
CA GLY A 266 -4.44 -8.34 -9.23
C GLY A 266 -3.27 -9.32 -9.16
N ALA A 267 -2.34 -9.25 -10.13
CA ALA A 267 -1.10 -10.02 -10.22
C ALA A 267 -1.26 -11.54 -10.00
N GLY A 268 -2.39 -12.11 -10.44
CA GLY A 268 -2.71 -13.54 -10.29
C GLY A 268 -3.09 -13.98 -8.88
N VAL A 269 -3.13 -13.07 -7.91
CA VAL A 269 -3.56 -13.35 -6.52
C VAL A 269 -5.07 -13.18 -6.37
N LEU A 270 -5.64 -12.18 -7.06
CA LEU A 270 -7.08 -11.93 -7.07
C LEU A 270 -7.74 -12.67 -8.23
N GLY A 271 -8.85 -13.36 -7.94
CA GLY A 271 -9.69 -13.97 -8.97
C GLY A 271 -10.26 -12.93 -9.93
N ALA A 272 -10.60 -13.34 -11.16
CA ALA A 272 -11.17 -12.44 -12.17
C ALA A 272 -12.53 -11.83 -11.75
N ASP A 273 -13.22 -12.45 -10.79
CA ASP A 273 -14.50 -12.04 -10.21
C ASP A 273 -14.37 -11.12 -8.99
N GLN A 274 -13.20 -11.05 -8.36
CA GLN A 274 -13.02 -10.34 -7.10
C GLN A 274 -12.71 -8.85 -7.32
N TRP A 275 -13.61 -7.94 -6.92
CA TRP A 275 -13.44 -6.50 -7.18
C TRP A 275 -13.16 -6.19 -8.66
N ALA A 276 -13.95 -6.76 -9.57
CA ALA A 276 -13.87 -6.45 -10.99
C ALA A 276 -15.28 -6.22 -11.58
N PRO A 277 -15.40 -5.42 -12.66
CA PRO A 277 -14.42 -4.43 -13.16
C PRO A 277 -14.45 -3.14 -12.32
N HIS A 278 -13.50 -2.21 -12.56
CA HIS A 278 -13.56 -0.84 -12.03
C HIS A 278 -13.60 -0.68 -10.51
N ARG A 279 -12.88 -1.55 -9.77
CA ARG A 279 -12.79 -1.57 -8.30
C ARG A 279 -11.38 -1.80 -7.75
N ARG A 280 -10.34 -1.61 -8.56
CA ARG A 280 -8.95 -1.89 -8.17
C ARG A 280 -8.02 -0.71 -8.43
N VAL A 281 -7.19 -0.43 -7.45
CA VAL A 281 -6.01 0.43 -7.55
C VAL A 281 -4.80 -0.43 -7.25
N HIS A 282 -3.70 -0.20 -7.97
CA HIS A 282 -2.44 -0.90 -7.80
C HIS A 282 -1.34 0.10 -7.47
N GLN A 283 -0.81 0.04 -6.24
CA GLN A 283 0.43 0.74 -5.90
C GLN A 283 1.60 -0.10 -6.44
N LEU A 284 2.12 0.30 -7.59
CA LEU A 284 3.11 -0.46 -8.35
C LEU A 284 4.56 -0.14 -7.98
N ARG A 285 4.78 0.93 -7.20
CA ARG A 285 6.09 1.34 -6.67
C ARG A 285 5.90 2.30 -5.49
N GLY A 286 6.65 2.08 -4.41
CA GLY A 286 6.75 3.02 -3.29
C GLY A 286 8.01 3.91 -3.34
N GLU A 287 7.92 5.03 -2.61
CA GLU A 287 8.97 5.95 -2.16
C GLU A 287 9.95 6.37 -3.26
N GLY A 288 9.44 7.17 -4.22
CA GLY A 288 10.20 7.60 -5.38
C GLY A 288 10.19 9.09 -5.64
N LYS A 289 11.38 9.70 -5.77
CA LYS A 289 11.49 11.05 -6.31
C LYS A 289 11.19 11.07 -7.80
N GLU A 290 10.29 11.96 -8.20
CA GLU A 290 9.94 12.23 -9.59
C GLU A 290 9.84 13.73 -9.82
N SER A 291 10.14 14.16 -11.04
CA SER A 291 10.12 15.58 -11.41
C SER A 291 9.30 15.79 -12.67
N TYR A 292 8.28 16.65 -12.56
CA TYR A 292 7.42 17.03 -13.67
C TYR A 292 7.15 18.54 -13.64
N GLY A 293 7.21 19.18 -14.81
CA GLY A 293 6.98 20.63 -14.90
C GLY A 293 7.93 21.46 -14.04
N GLY A 294 9.16 20.98 -13.80
CA GLY A 294 10.16 21.65 -12.97
C GLY A 294 9.99 21.48 -11.45
N VAL A 295 9.04 20.64 -10.99
CA VAL A 295 8.78 20.39 -9.57
C VAL A 295 9.07 18.95 -9.21
N GLU A 296 9.96 18.73 -8.22
CA GLU A 296 10.22 17.42 -7.63
C GLU A 296 9.21 17.11 -6.51
N LEU A 297 8.65 15.90 -6.52
CA LEU A 297 7.90 15.33 -5.40
C LEU A 297 8.41 13.92 -5.10
N GLU A 298 8.30 13.50 -3.85
CA GLU A 298 8.45 12.11 -3.43
C GLU A 298 7.07 11.47 -3.43
N VAL A 299 6.89 10.43 -4.25
CA VAL A 299 5.60 9.83 -4.56
C VAL A 299 5.69 8.31 -4.63
N ASP A 300 4.56 7.69 -4.34
CA ASP A 300 4.27 6.30 -4.67
C ASP A 300 3.48 6.29 -5.99
N ARG A 301 3.77 5.36 -6.90
CA ARG A 301 3.10 5.27 -8.20
C ARG A 301 1.90 4.35 -8.14
N ASP A 302 0.79 4.80 -8.70
CA ASP A 302 -0.45 4.04 -8.79
C ASP A 302 -0.95 3.87 -10.21
N GLN A 303 -1.57 2.72 -10.47
CA GLN A 303 -2.45 2.52 -11.61
C GLN A 303 -3.87 2.28 -11.10
N LEU A 304 -4.82 3.02 -11.67
CA LEU A 304 -6.21 2.98 -11.25
C LEU A 304 -7.07 2.33 -12.33
N ASP A 305 -8.02 1.55 -11.84
CA ASP A 305 -9.28 1.22 -12.48
C ASP A 305 -10.33 1.06 -11.35
N SER A 306 -10.74 2.19 -10.75
CA SER A 306 -11.48 2.17 -9.49
C SER A 306 -12.39 3.37 -9.28
N LEU A 307 -13.20 3.29 -8.23
CA LEU A 307 -13.91 4.42 -7.64
C LEU A 307 -12.93 5.49 -7.16
N VAL A 308 -13.25 6.75 -7.48
CA VAL A 308 -12.51 7.94 -7.04
C VAL A 308 -13.45 9.04 -6.55
N GLY A 309 -12.94 9.91 -5.68
CA GLY A 309 -13.59 11.19 -5.39
C GLY A 309 -13.38 12.15 -6.55
N ALA A 310 -14.46 12.67 -7.13
CA ALA A 310 -14.41 13.62 -8.23
C ALA A 310 -15.33 14.80 -8.00
#